data_AF-A0A534IH49-F1
#
_entry.id   AF-A0A534IH49-F1
#
_cell.length_a   1.000
_cell.length_b   1.000
_cell.length_c   1.000
_cell.angle_alpha   90.00
_cell.angle_beta   90.00
_cell.angle_gamma   90.00
#
_symmetry.space_group_name_H-M   'P 1'
#
loop_
_entity.id
_entity.type
_entity.pdbx_description
1 polymer ?
#
loop_
_entity_poly.entity_id
_entity_poly.type
_entity_poly.pdbx_seq_one_letter_code
_entity_poly.pdbx_strand_id
1 'polypeptide(L)'
;MGEASIAGTGTWANRFVFAAALQGLLALALTAYLLYYAVFGVAAKIVASGGAGMWLTVGYLGFLILGFIGTAMTASLYRQLESHMGRRYRGWADRLAWGHLVLWSVGVTGATWLMISAGLRGGNAQLPVASGGLGWSALQIHQQIMAAYPPYIAAFIALALLGGFLGGAAFLLTWRRPREASLNARSGETTIAQ
;
A
#
# COMPACT_ATOMS: atom_id res chain seq x y z
N MET A 1 30.41 24.20 -16.89
CA MET A 1 29.21 23.38 -17.08
C MET A 1 28.39 23.50 -15.80
N GLY A 2 27.35 24.33 -15.82
CA GLY A 2 26.51 24.52 -14.64
C GLY A 2 25.64 23.30 -14.41
N GLU A 3 25.62 22.77 -13.20
CA GLU A 3 24.60 21.83 -12.75
C GLU A 3 23.23 22.44 -13.06
N ALA A 4 22.53 21.84 -14.02
CA ALA A 4 21.13 22.13 -14.24
C ALA A 4 20.41 21.92 -12.91
N SER A 5 19.73 22.96 -12.42
CA SER A 5 18.97 22.93 -11.18
C SER A 5 18.16 21.65 -11.10
N ILE A 6 18.37 20.84 -10.06
CA ILE A 6 17.58 19.63 -9.81
C ILE A 6 16.11 20.02 -9.94
N ALA A 7 15.44 19.45 -10.93
CA ALA A 7 14.04 19.72 -11.23
C ALA A 7 13.24 19.66 -9.92
N GLY A 8 12.46 20.73 -9.66
CA GLY A 8 11.81 20.96 -8.38
C GLY A 8 11.23 19.69 -7.77
N THR A 9 11.63 19.40 -6.54
CA THR A 9 11.24 18.20 -5.81
C THR A 9 9.71 18.10 -5.74
N GLY A 10 9.15 17.06 -6.36
CA GLY A 10 7.72 16.79 -6.30
C GLY A 10 7.31 16.53 -4.85
N THR A 11 6.49 17.42 -4.28
CA THR A 11 6.11 17.35 -2.86
C THR A 11 5.34 16.07 -2.57
N TRP A 12 4.43 15.68 -3.48
CA TRP A 12 3.66 14.47 -3.32
C TRP A 12 4.42 13.21 -3.67
N ALA A 13 5.26 13.26 -4.71
CA ALA A 13 6.18 12.18 -5.01
C ALA A 13 6.99 11.80 -3.77
N ASN A 14 7.55 12.78 -3.05
CA ASN A 14 8.34 12.55 -1.83
C ASN A 14 7.52 11.92 -0.69
N ARG A 15 6.26 12.34 -0.50
CA ARG A 15 5.37 11.74 0.51
C ARG A 15 5.09 10.26 0.22
N PHE A 16 4.85 9.91 -1.04
CA PHE A 16 4.67 8.51 -1.44
C PHE A 16 5.97 7.70 -1.39
N VAL A 17 7.12 8.30 -1.70
CA VAL A 17 8.43 7.65 -1.47
C VAL A 17 8.61 7.33 0.01
N PHE A 18 8.33 8.27 0.90
CA PHE A 18 8.43 8.04 2.34
C PHE A 18 7.49 6.92 2.80
N ALA A 19 6.22 6.95 2.36
CA ALA A 19 5.27 5.90 2.71
C ALA A 19 5.68 4.53 2.14
N ALA A 20 6.22 4.48 0.93
CA ALA A 20 6.76 3.25 0.35
C ALA A 20 7.95 2.74 1.17
N ALA A 21 8.87 3.61 1.58
CA ALA A 21 10.00 3.23 2.43
C ALA A 21 9.52 2.67 3.77
N LEU A 22 8.54 3.32 4.41
CA LEU A 22 7.95 2.83 5.66
C LEU A 22 7.29 1.46 5.48
N GLN A 23 6.49 1.27 4.43
CA GLN A 23 5.86 -0.02 4.13
C GLN A 23 6.89 -1.09 3.76
N GLY A 24 7.99 -0.72 3.12
CA GLY A 24 9.13 -1.60 2.87
C GLY A 24 9.83 -2.05 4.15
N LEU A 25 10.02 -1.15 5.12
CA LEU A 25 10.54 -1.51 6.45
C LEU A 25 9.60 -2.44 7.20
N LEU A 26 8.30 -2.18 7.15
CA LEU A 26 7.29 -3.09 7.72
C LEU A 26 7.32 -4.46 7.04
N ALA A 27 7.51 -4.50 5.71
CA ALA A 27 7.63 -5.74 4.97
C ALA A 27 8.88 -6.52 5.40
N LEU A 28 10.03 -5.85 5.52
CA LEU A 28 11.27 -6.48 6.01
C LEU A 28 11.11 -7.03 7.43
N ALA A 29 10.50 -6.27 8.34
CA ALA A 29 10.24 -6.72 9.70
C ALA A 29 9.32 -7.94 9.73
N LEU A 30 8.26 -7.93 8.91
CA LEU A 30 7.35 -9.06 8.77
C LEU A 30 8.05 -10.29 8.18
N THR A 31 8.87 -10.12 7.15
CA THR A 31 9.66 -11.22 6.55
C THR A 31 10.64 -11.80 7.56
N ALA A 32 11.35 -10.95 8.32
CA ALA A 32 12.25 -11.39 9.37
C ALA A 32 11.51 -12.18 10.46
N TYR A 33 10.33 -11.70 10.88
CA TYR A 33 9.48 -12.41 11.83
C TYR A 33 9.02 -13.77 11.28
N LEU A 34 8.55 -13.84 10.04
CA LEU A 34 8.10 -15.09 9.42
C LEU A 34 9.26 -16.07 9.21
N LEU A 35 10.46 -15.59 8.89
CA LEU A 35 11.67 -16.41 8.80
C LEU A 35 12.05 -16.97 10.17
N TYR A 36 12.08 -16.13 11.20
CA TYR A 36 12.31 -16.57 12.58
C TYR A 36 11.27 -17.64 12.98
N TYR A 37 9.99 -17.37 12.73
CA TYR A 37 8.91 -18.29 13.07
C TYR A 37 8.89 -19.54 12.18
N ALA A 38 9.54 -19.52 11.02
CA ALA A 38 9.75 -20.71 10.17
C ALA A 38 10.87 -21.60 10.71
N VAL A 39 11.97 -21.01 11.18
CA VAL A 39 13.16 -21.73 11.68
C VAL A 39 12.93 -22.27 13.10
N PHE A 40 12.40 -21.43 13.98
CA PHE A 40 12.26 -21.74 15.41
C PHE A 40 10.82 -22.03 15.83
N GLY A 41 9.86 -21.87 14.92
CA GLY A 41 8.44 -22.12 15.15
C GLY A 41 7.85 -23.05 14.10
N VAL A 42 6.66 -22.72 13.62
CA VAL A 42 5.90 -23.56 12.70
C VAL A 42 5.45 -22.87 11.41
N ALA A 43 5.95 -21.65 11.11
CA ALA A 43 5.48 -20.87 9.95
C ALA A 43 5.63 -21.63 8.61
N ALA A 44 6.75 -22.34 8.41
CA ALA A 44 6.96 -23.15 7.21
C ALA A 44 5.93 -24.29 7.10
N LYS A 45 5.60 -24.94 8.23
CA LYS A 45 4.59 -26.00 8.30
C LYS A 45 3.19 -25.44 8.02
N ILE A 46 2.89 -24.25 8.52
CA ILE A 46 1.63 -23.54 8.27
C ILE A 46 1.44 -23.33 6.77
N VAL A 47 2.43 -22.74 6.09
CA VAL A 47 2.36 -22.50 4.64
C VAL A 47 2.23 -23.81 3.87
N ALA A 48 3.02 -24.83 4.23
CA ALA A 48 3.00 -26.13 3.56
C ALA A 48 1.69 -26.91 3.75
N SER A 49 0.97 -26.70 4.85
CA SER A 49 -0.28 -27.40 5.16
C SER A 49 -1.49 -26.97 4.32
N GLY A 50 -1.38 -25.88 3.55
CA GLY A 50 -2.49 -25.33 2.78
C GLY A 50 -3.62 -24.80 3.67
N GLY A 51 -4.83 -24.69 3.10
CA GLY A 51 -6.01 -24.26 3.85
C GLY A 51 -5.84 -22.88 4.47
N ALA A 52 -5.81 -22.80 5.80
CA ALA A 52 -5.59 -21.54 6.52
C ALA A 52 -4.22 -20.91 6.21
N GLY A 53 -3.19 -21.72 5.92
CA GLY A 53 -1.90 -21.22 5.46
C GLY A 53 -1.97 -20.38 4.19
N MET A 54 -2.98 -20.56 3.34
CA MET A 54 -3.17 -19.75 2.14
C MET A 54 -3.52 -18.29 2.48
N TRP A 55 -4.25 -18.04 3.57
CA TRP A 55 -4.56 -16.68 4.01
C TRP A 55 -3.31 -15.92 4.45
N LEU A 56 -2.37 -16.63 5.08
CA LEU A 56 -1.04 -16.09 5.40
C LEU A 56 -0.30 -15.69 4.14
N THR A 57 -0.20 -16.61 3.17
CA THR A 57 0.51 -16.39 1.91
C THR A 57 -0.09 -15.24 1.11
N VAL A 58 -1.42 -15.22 0.94
CA VAL A 58 -2.11 -14.15 0.20
C VAL A 58 -1.97 -12.81 0.91
N GLY A 59 -2.11 -12.77 2.23
CA GLY A 59 -1.91 -11.55 3.00
C GLY A 59 -0.48 -11.02 2.87
N TYR A 60 0.53 -11.88 3.02
CA TYR A 60 1.94 -11.50 2.90
C TYR A 60 2.28 -10.98 1.49
N LEU A 61 1.95 -11.74 0.44
CA LEU A 61 2.19 -11.32 -0.94
C LEU A 61 1.39 -10.06 -1.28
N GLY A 62 0.14 -9.97 -0.81
CA GLY A 62 -0.69 -8.78 -0.95
C GLY A 62 -0.04 -7.54 -0.34
N PHE A 63 0.58 -7.66 0.83
CA PHE A 63 1.28 -6.53 1.46
C PHE A 63 2.54 -6.11 0.70
N LEU A 64 3.33 -7.07 0.20
CA LEU A 64 4.50 -6.77 -0.63
C LEU A 64 4.10 -6.07 -1.93
N ILE A 65 3.07 -6.56 -2.60
CA ILE A 65 2.65 -6.08 -3.91
C ILE A 65 1.88 -4.76 -3.78
N LEU A 66 0.81 -4.71 -3.00
CA LEU A 66 -0.06 -3.53 -2.93
C LEU A 66 0.49 -2.48 -1.98
N GLY A 67 1.10 -2.92 -0.87
CA GLY A 67 1.69 -2.02 0.10
C GLY A 67 2.97 -1.45 -0.49
N PHE A 68 4.05 -2.21 -0.40
CA PHE A 68 5.37 -1.69 -0.77
C PHE A 68 5.47 -1.32 -2.27
N ILE A 69 5.25 -2.28 -3.16
CA ILE A 69 5.44 -2.05 -4.61
C ILE A 69 4.40 -1.06 -5.15
N GLY A 70 3.13 -1.21 -4.80
CA GLY A 70 2.05 -0.32 -5.25
C GLY A 70 2.24 1.13 -4.81
N THR A 71 2.68 1.35 -3.57
CA THR A 71 2.98 2.70 -3.07
C THR A 71 4.21 3.28 -3.77
N ALA A 72 5.25 2.48 -4.03
CA ALA A 72 6.43 2.93 -4.77
C ALA A 72 6.11 3.27 -6.24
N MET A 73 5.27 2.48 -6.91
CA MET A 73 4.79 2.77 -8.26
C MET A 73 3.96 4.06 -8.29
N THR A 74 3.10 4.27 -7.28
CA THR A 74 2.35 5.51 -7.14
C THR A 74 3.27 6.72 -7.01
N ALA A 75 4.34 6.62 -6.22
CA ALA A 75 5.33 7.70 -6.11
C ALA A 75 5.89 8.11 -7.50
N SER A 76 6.15 7.13 -8.37
CA SER A 76 6.62 7.37 -9.74
C SER A 76 5.57 8.08 -10.61
N LEU A 77 4.28 7.73 -10.48
CA LEU A 77 3.21 8.43 -11.18
C LEU A 77 3.08 9.89 -10.73
N TYR A 78 3.20 10.16 -9.44
CA TYR A 78 3.17 11.52 -8.90
C TYR A 78 4.38 12.34 -9.35
N ARG A 79 5.57 11.73 -9.35
CA ARG A 79 6.79 12.33 -9.89
C ARG A 79 6.69 12.67 -11.37
N GLN A 80 6.03 11.83 -12.17
CA GLN A 80 5.79 12.10 -13.59
C GLN A 80 5.02 13.41 -13.79
N LEU A 81 3.97 13.64 -13.00
CA LEU A 81 3.21 14.87 -13.09
C LEU A 81 3.98 16.08 -12.54
N GLU A 82 4.58 15.97 -11.35
CA GLU A 82 5.20 17.10 -10.68
C GLU A 82 6.54 17.51 -11.31
N SER A 83 7.45 16.57 -11.52
CA SER A 83 8.83 16.86 -11.95
C SER A 83 9.00 16.82 -13.47
N HIS A 84 8.34 15.89 -14.17
CA HIS A 84 8.51 15.76 -15.62
C HIS A 84 7.52 16.63 -16.42
N MET A 85 6.26 16.73 -15.98
CA MET A 85 5.25 17.54 -16.68
C MET A 85 5.08 18.95 -16.11
N GLY A 86 5.69 19.25 -14.95
CA GLY A 86 5.58 20.56 -14.30
C GLY A 86 4.14 20.91 -13.90
N ARG A 87 3.34 19.89 -13.53
CA ARG A 87 1.95 20.00 -13.10
C ARG A 87 1.86 19.66 -11.62
N ARG A 88 1.48 20.63 -10.80
CA ARG A 88 1.36 20.45 -9.35
C ARG A 88 -0.05 20.10 -8.93
N TYR A 89 -0.13 19.20 -7.95
CA TYR A 89 -1.36 18.93 -7.21
C TYR A 89 -1.69 20.16 -6.36
N ARG A 90 -2.88 20.75 -6.57
CA ARG A 90 -3.40 21.91 -5.83
C ARG A 90 -4.91 21.86 -5.71
N GLY A 91 -5.48 22.47 -4.66
CA GLY A 91 -6.93 22.50 -4.44
C GLY A 91 -7.49 21.10 -4.21
N TRP A 92 -8.53 20.72 -4.94
CA TRP A 92 -9.14 19.39 -4.80
C TRP A 92 -8.18 18.22 -5.08
N ALA A 93 -7.29 18.35 -6.07
CA ALA A 93 -6.34 17.29 -6.39
C ALA A 93 -5.37 17.00 -5.23
N ASP A 94 -5.01 18.02 -4.44
CA ASP A 94 -4.16 17.88 -3.26
C ASP A 94 -4.88 17.14 -2.12
N ARG A 95 -6.16 17.48 -1.86
CA ARG A 95 -6.98 16.78 -0.86
C ARG A 95 -7.21 15.32 -1.22
N LEU A 96 -7.47 15.05 -2.50
CA LEU A 96 -7.64 13.68 -3.01
C LEU A 96 -6.34 12.87 -2.93
N ALA A 97 -5.18 13.50 -3.15
CA ALA A 97 -3.88 12.85 -2.95
C ALA A 97 -3.61 12.49 -1.47
N TRP A 98 -4.03 13.34 -0.53
CA TRP A 98 -4.02 13.00 0.90
C TRP A 98 -4.90 11.80 1.20
N GLY A 99 -6.15 11.83 0.70
CA GLY A 99 -7.10 10.72 0.84
C GLY A 99 -6.53 9.42 0.26
N HIS A 100 -5.91 9.49 -0.91
CA HIS A 100 -5.22 8.34 -1.51
C HIS A 100 -4.15 7.78 -0.59
N LEU A 101 -3.21 8.62 -0.16
CA LEU A 101 -2.07 8.20 0.65
C LEU A 101 -2.53 7.51 1.95
N VAL A 102 -3.45 8.13 2.69
CA VAL A 102 -3.89 7.65 4.00
C VAL A 102 -4.75 6.39 3.84
N LEU A 103 -5.80 6.45 3.02
CA LEU A 103 -6.76 5.35 2.90
C LEU A 103 -6.13 4.12 2.24
N TRP A 104 -5.24 4.30 1.25
CA TRP A 104 -4.47 3.21 0.67
C TRP A 104 -3.58 2.55 1.72
N SER A 105 -2.77 3.34 2.42
CA SER A 105 -1.81 2.81 3.40
C SER A 105 -2.50 2.05 4.53
N VAL A 106 -3.57 2.63 5.09
CA VAL A 106 -4.34 2.00 6.18
C VAL A 106 -5.11 0.79 5.67
N GLY A 107 -5.78 0.92 4.52
CA GLY A 107 -6.59 -0.14 3.92
C GLY A 107 -5.77 -1.37 3.55
N VAL A 108 -4.67 -1.18 2.82
CA VAL A 108 -3.81 -2.30 2.39
C VAL A 108 -3.16 -2.97 3.60
N THR A 109 -2.56 -2.18 4.51
CA THR A 109 -1.90 -2.74 5.69
C THR A 109 -2.90 -3.49 6.56
N GLY A 110 -4.05 -2.89 6.87
CA GLY A 110 -5.07 -3.51 7.72
C GLY A 110 -5.63 -4.79 7.13
N ALA A 111 -6.01 -4.78 5.85
CA ALA A 111 -6.56 -5.97 5.19
C ALA A 111 -5.55 -7.12 5.16
N THR A 112 -4.32 -6.84 4.71
CA THR A 112 -3.29 -7.86 4.53
C THR A 112 -2.78 -8.41 5.86
N TRP A 113 -2.63 -7.57 6.88
CA TRP A 113 -2.18 -8.01 8.21
C TRP A 113 -3.24 -8.82 8.95
N LEU A 114 -4.52 -8.50 8.76
CA LEU A 114 -5.61 -9.35 9.26
C LEU A 114 -5.61 -10.72 8.56
N MET A 115 -5.35 -10.78 7.25
CA MET A 115 -5.20 -12.05 6.54
C MET A 115 -4.01 -12.87 7.04
N ILE A 116 -2.85 -12.21 7.24
CA ILE A 116 -1.65 -12.82 7.84
C ILE A 116 -1.98 -13.39 9.23
N SER A 117 -2.66 -12.61 10.07
CA SER A 117 -3.06 -13.01 11.41
C SER A 117 -4.01 -14.22 11.39
N ALA A 118 -5.04 -14.19 10.54
CA ALA A 118 -5.98 -15.29 10.37
C ALA A 118 -5.27 -16.56 9.91
N GLY A 119 -4.34 -16.44 8.95
CA GLY A 119 -3.57 -17.55 8.42
C GLY A 119 -2.60 -18.15 9.43
N LEU A 120 -1.91 -17.32 10.24
CA LEU A 120 -1.04 -17.80 11.31
C LEU A 120 -1.82 -18.57 12.38
N ARG A 121 -2.94 -18.01 12.85
CA ARG A 121 -3.75 -18.63 13.91
C ARG A 121 -4.45 -19.89 13.42
N GLY A 122 -5.11 -19.82 12.27
CA GLY A 122 -5.79 -20.96 11.67
C GLY A 122 -4.82 -22.06 11.27
N GLY A 123 -3.68 -21.69 10.68
CA GLY A 123 -2.62 -22.63 10.32
C GLY A 123 -2.04 -23.34 11.53
N ASN A 124 -1.77 -22.62 12.62
CA ASN A 124 -1.28 -23.24 13.85
C ASN A 124 -2.29 -24.23 14.45
N ALA A 125 -3.58 -23.87 14.46
CA ALA A 125 -4.65 -24.76 14.92
C ALA A 125 -4.80 -26.02 14.04
N GLN A 126 -4.55 -25.89 12.73
CA GLN A 126 -4.61 -27.01 11.77
C GLN A 126 -3.52 -28.05 11.98
N LEU A 127 -2.35 -27.65 12.46
CA LEU A 127 -1.23 -28.57 12.62
C LEU A 127 -1.57 -29.71 13.59
N PRO A 128 -1.04 -30.93 13.39
CA PRO A 128 -1.22 -32.02 14.33
C PRO A 128 -0.73 -31.65 15.73
N VAL A 129 -1.35 -32.25 16.76
CA VAL A 129 -0.94 -32.06 18.17
C VAL A 129 0.53 -32.45 18.37
N ALA A 130 0.99 -33.51 17.70
CA ALA A 130 2.40 -33.92 17.72
C ALA A 130 3.37 -32.85 17.16
N SER A 131 2.88 -31.86 16.42
CA SER A 131 3.65 -30.71 15.90
C SER A 131 3.37 -29.40 16.64
N GLY A 132 2.68 -29.44 17.79
CA GLY A 132 2.34 -28.28 18.61
C GLY A 132 1.07 -27.53 18.18
N GLY A 133 0.27 -28.09 17.27
CA GLY A 133 -1.03 -27.55 16.88
C GLY A 133 -2.21 -28.17 17.64
N LEU A 134 -3.43 -27.98 17.13
CA LEU A 134 -4.66 -28.48 17.75
C LEU A 134 -5.31 -29.63 16.97
N GLY A 135 -4.78 -29.96 15.79
CA GLY A 135 -5.34 -30.99 14.90
C GLY A 135 -6.73 -30.67 14.39
N TRP A 136 -7.10 -29.38 14.34
CA TRP A 136 -8.45 -28.96 13.97
C TRP A 136 -8.71 -29.17 12.48
N SER A 137 -9.94 -29.60 12.17
CA SER A 137 -10.44 -29.64 10.81
C SER A 137 -10.63 -28.25 10.22
N ALA A 138 -10.67 -28.15 8.89
CA ALA A 138 -10.95 -26.90 8.18
C ALA A 138 -12.26 -26.24 8.64
N LEU A 139 -13.30 -27.04 8.93
CA LEU A 139 -14.58 -26.54 9.42
C LEU A 139 -14.45 -25.90 10.81
N GLN A 140 -13.73 -26.54 11.73
CA GLN A 140 -13.49 -25.99 13.07
C GLN A 140 -12.68 -24.69 13.00
N ILE A 141 -11.64 -24.64 12.16
CA ILE A 141 -10.84 -23.42 11.94
C ILE A 141 -11.71 -22.31 11.37
N HIS A 142 -12.57 -22.63 10.41
CA HIS A 142 -13.47 -21.65 9.82
C HIS A 142 -14.41 -21.06 10.86
N GLN A 143 -15.07 -21.91 11.65
CA GLN A 143 -16.06 -21.48 12.64
C GLN A 143 -15.45 -20.76 13.84
N GLN A 144 -14.29 -21.21 14.33
CA GLN A 144 -13.74 -20.71 15.60
C GLN A 144 -12.71 -19.60 15.42
N ILE A 145 -12.07 -19.50 14.26
CA ILE A 145 -11.02 -18.51 14.01
C ILE A 145 -11.40 -17.61 12.85
N MET A 146 -11.61 -18.19 11.65
CA MET A 146 -11.68 -17.37 10.44
C MET A 146 -12.99 -16.62 10.28
N ALA A 147 -14.11 -17.08 10.83
CA ALA A 147 -15.42 -16.44 10.67
C ALA A 147 -15.44 -14.97 11.12
N ALA A 148 -14.57 -14.59 12.07
CA ALA A 148 -14.50 -13.23 12.59
C ALA A 148 -13.75 -12.25 11.66
N TYR A 149 -12.85 -12.73 10.79
CA TYR A 149 -11.93 -11.87 10.03
C TYR A 149 -12.56 -11.18 8.79
N PRO A 150 -13.37 -11.85 7.95
CA PRO A 150 -13.84 -11.29 6.69
C PRO A 150 -14.52 -9.92 6.78
N PRO A 151 -15.39 -9.62 7.77
CA PRO A 151 -16.02 -8.30 7.85
C PRO A 151 -15.00 -7.17 8.01
N TYR A 152 -13.97 -7.36 8.84
CA TYR A 152 -12.94 -6.35 9.06
C TYR A 152 -11.99 -6.24 7.87
N ILE A 153 -11.61 -7.36 7.26
CA ILE A 153 -10.81 -7.36 6.02
C ILE A 153 -11.56 -6.61 4.93
N ALA A 154 -12.86 -6.87 4.76
CA ALA A 154 -13.69 -6.18 3.77
C ALA A 154 -13.75 -4.67 4.03
N ALA A 155 -13.85 -4.23 5.29
CA ALA A 155 -13.82 -2.82 5.64
C ALA A 155 -12.49 -2.16 5.24
N PHE A 156 -11.35 -2.80 5.53
CA PHE A 156 -10.04 -2.28 5.13
C PHE A 156 -9.83 -2.31 3.61
N ILE A 157 -10.32 -3.33 2.91
CA ILE A 157 -10.33 -3.37 1.44
C ILE A 157 -11.16 -2.20 0.89
N ALA A 158 -12.32 -1.91 1.47
CA ALA A 158 -13.14 -0.77 1.05
C ALA A 158 -12.39 0.57 1.22
N LEU A 159 -11.63 0.73 2.31
CA LEU A 159 -10.74 1.90 2.49
C LEU A 159 -9.66 1.94 1.41
N ALA A 160 -9.00 0.82 1.11
CA ALA A 160 -7.96 0.76 0.08
C ALA A 160 -8.52 1.11 -1.31
N LEU A 161 -9.69 0.56 -1.67
CA LEU A 161 -10.38 0.85 -2.92
C LEU A 161 -10.75 2.34 -3.01
N LEU A 162 -11.35 2.89 -1.96
CA LEU A 162 -11.66 4.32 -1.91
C LEU A 162 -10.39 5.16 -2.09
N GLY A 163 -9.31 4.84 -1.38
CA GLY A 163 -8.01 5.48 -1.54
C GLY A 163 -7.53 5.45 -2.99
N GLY A 164 -7.55 4.29 -3.63
CA GLY A 164 -7.17 4.11 -5.03
C GLY A 164 -8.02 4.97 -5.98
N PHE A 165 -9.34 5.04 -5.76
CA PHE A 165 -10.24 5.91 -6.53
C PHE A 165 -9.90 7.39 -6.36
N LEU A 166 -9.66 7.85 -5.13
CA LEU A 166 -9.25 9.23 -4.88
C LEU A 166 -7.90 9.53 -5.55
N GLY A 167 -6.98 8.56 -5.56
CA GLY A 167 -5.68 8.65 -6.23
C GLY A 167 -5.80 8.81 -7.74
N GLY A 168 -6.62 7.98 -8.38
CA GLY A 168 -6.92 8.07 -9.79
C GLY A 168 -7.59 9.41 -10.16
N ALA A 169 -8.55 9.85 -9.36
CA ALA A 169 -9.20 11.16 -9.55
C ALA A 169 -8.20 12.32 -9.40
N ALA A 170 -7.35 12.31 -8.36
CA ALA A 170 -6.30 13.31 -8.16
C ALA A 170 -5.34 13.39 -9.36
N PHE A 171 -4.93 12.23 -9.87
CA PHE A 171 -4.05 12.12 -11.03
C PHE A 171 -4.72 12.71 -12.28
N LEU A 172 -5.95 12.32 -12.60
CA LEU A 172 -6.68 12.81 -13.78
C LEU A 172 -6.95 14.31 -13.73
N LEU A 173 -7.35 14.83 -12.56
CA LEU A 173 -7.57 16.27 -12.37
C LEU A 173 -6.28 17.07 -12.57
N THR A 174 -5.15 16.55 -12.10
CA THR A 174 -3.85 17.20 -12.25
C THR A 174 -3.34 17.09 -13.69
N TRP A 175 -3.54 15.94 -14.34
CA TRP A 175 -3.17 15.71 -15.74
C TRP A 175 -3.85 16.69 -16.70
N ARG A 176 -5.10 17.07 -16.44
CA ARG A 176 -5.82 18.00 -17.31
C ARG A 176 -5.38 19.47 -17.15
N ARG A 177 -4.52 19.79 -16.19
CA ARG A 177 -4.09 21.18 -15.96
C ARG A 177 -3.02 21.65 -16.95
N PRO A 178 -3.01 22.96 -17.28
CA PRO A 178 -1.89 23.57 -18.00
C PRO A 178 -0.58 23.40 -17.22
N ARG A 179 0.54 23.39 -17.95
CA ARG A 179 1.87 23.45 -17.34
C ARG A 179 2.06 24.80 -16.66
N GLU A 180 2.62 24.85 -15.46
CA GLU A 180 2.76 26.13 -14.73
C GLU A 180 3.66 27.15 -15.47
N ALA A 181 4.63 26.67 -16.26
CA ALA A 181 5.51 27.54 -17.04
C ALA A 181 4.77 28.41 -18.08
N SER A 182 3.63 27.96 -18.62
CA SER A 182 2.84 28.76 -19.58
C SER A 182 1.92 29.78 -18.93
N LEU A 183 1.66 29.67 -17.61
CA LEU A 183 0.86 30.64 -16.87
C LEU A 183 1.67 31.90 -16.53
N ASN A 184 2.93 31.74 -16.13
CA ASN A 184 3.81 32.87 -15.79
C ASN A 184 4.23 33.69 -17.02
N ALA A 185 4.37 33.06 -18.19
CA ALA A 185 4.65 33.76 -19.45
C ALA A 185 3.49 34.68 -19.87
N ARG A 186 2.24 34.22 -19.71
CA ARG A 186 1.04 34.99 -20.07
C ARG A 186 0.75 36.17 -19.12
N SER A 187 1.14 36.07 -17.85
CA SER A 187 1.05 37.19 -16.91
C SER A 187 2.14 38.24 -17.08
N GLY A 188 3.28 37.86 -17.70
CA GLY A 188 4.38 38.79 -17.98
C GLY A 188 4.09 39.72 -19.16
N GLU A 189 3.40 39.22 -20.19
CA GLU A 189 3.04 40.01 -21.39
C GLU A 189 1.97 41.08 -21.11
N THR A 190 1.17 40.94 -20.06
CA THR A 190 0.10 41.90 -19.72
C THR A 190 0.56 43.14 -18.95
N THR A 191 1.84 43.21 -18.54
CA THR A 191 2.39 44.34 -17.77
C THR A 191 3.24 45.30 -18.61
N ILE A 192 3.54 44.98 -19.88
CA ILE A 192 4.42 45.81 -20.74
C ILE A 192 3.64 46.77 -21.66
N ALA A 193 2.31 46.83 -21.54
CA ALA A 193 1.48 47.69 -22.37
C ALA A 193 0.74 48.74 -21.54
N GLN A 194 1.46 49.65 -20.89
CA GLN A 194 0.97 50.99 -20.48
C GLN A 194 2.12 52.00 -20.45
#